data_AF-A0A7G8E3Y2-F1
#
_entry.id   AF-A0A7G8E3Y2-F1
#
_cell.length_a   1.000
_cell.length_b   1.000
_cell.length_c   1.000
_cell.angle_alpha   90.00
_cell.angle_beta   90.00
_cell.angle_gamma   90.00
#
_symmetry.space_group_name_H-M   'P 1'
#
loop_
_entity.id
_entity.type
_entity.pdbx_description
1 polymer ?
#
loop_
_entity_poly.entity_id
_entity_poly.type
_entity_poly.pdbx_seq_one_letter_code
_entity_poly.pdbx_strand_id
1 'polypeptide(L)' 'MSEPRPTLQFDLDLEAVRLLHRSVSFHLEKWPGGPDPREQEALQSMKTLLTAALLEFSLDQDGQR' A
#
# COMPACT_ATOMS: atom_id res chain seq x y z
N MET A 1 -2.93 2.58 26.11
CA MET A 1 -3.31 1.72 24.97
C MET A 1 -4.10 2.61 24.03
N SER A 2 -3.61 2.85 22.82
CA SER A 2 -4.34 3.68 21.84
C SER A 2 -5.54 2.89 21.35
N GLU A 3 -6.73 3.48 21.38
CA GLU A 3 -7.93 2.85 20.84
C GLU A 3 -7.75 2.57 19.34
N PRO A 4 -8.24 1.44 18.82
CA PRO A 4 -8.16 1.12 17.40
C PRO A 4 -8.92 2.18 16.60
N ARG A 5 -8.26 2.76 15.59
CA ARG A 5 -8.91 3.71 14.68
C ARG A 5 -9.92 2.96 13.83
N PRO A 6 -11.09 3.55 13.51
CA PRO A 6 -12.05 2.93 12.62
C PRO A 6 -11.40 2.67 11.25
N THR A 7 -11.61 1.47 10.71
CA THR A 7 -11.10 1.06 9.40
C THR A 7 -12.26 0.81 8.42
N LEU A 8 -11.97 0.95 7.13
CA LEU A 8 -12.87 0.60 6.03
C LEU A 8 -12.21 -0.51 5.20
N GLN A 9 -13.03 -1.39 4.63
CA GLN A 9 -12.60 -2.43 3.70
C GLN A 9 -13.03 -2.06 2.28
N PHE A 10 -12.13 -2.21 1.32
CA PHE A 10 -12.37 -1.98 -0.10
C PHE A 10 -11.94 -3.21 -0.89
N ASP A 11 -12.73 -3.59 -1.89
CA ASP A 11 -12.32 -4.60 -2.87
C ASP A 11 -11.60 -3.89 -4.01
N LEU A 12 -10.39 -4.34 -4.32
CA LEU A 12 -9.53 -3.77 -5.36
C LEU A 12 -9.09 -4.88 -6.30
N ASP A 13 -9.17 -4.61 -7.60
CA ASP A 13 -8.55 -5.48 -8.59
C ASP A 13 -7.03 -5.23 -8.69
N LEU A 14 -6.35 -6.09 -9.45
CA LEU A 14 -4.91 -6.02 -9.66
C LEU A 14 -4.46 -4.66 -10.21
N GLU A 15 -5.21 -4.07 -11.14
CA GLU A 15 -4.82 -2.80 -11.76
C GLU A 15 -4.96 -1.63 -10.79
N ALA A 16 -6.00 -1.62 -9.95
CA ALA A 16 -6.17 -0.66 -8.88
C ALA A 16 -5.02 -0.75 -7.86
N VAL A 17 -4.64 -1.96 -7.43
CA VAL A 17 -3.51 -2.16 -6.51
C VAL A 17 -2.19 -1.70 -7.15
N ARG A 18 -1.95 -2.00 -8.43
CA ARG A 18 -0.77 -1.52 -9.18
C ARG A 18 -0.72 0.01 -9.23
N LEU A 19 -1.85 0.65 -9.52
CA LEU A 19 -1.94 2.10 -9.58
C LEU A 19 -1.64 2.74 -8.22
N LEU A 20 -2.23 2.23 -7.13
CA LEU A 20 -1.96 2.71 -5.78
C LEU A 20 -0.50 2.52 -5.39
N HIS A 21 0.07 1.34 -5.64
CA HIS A 21 1.47 1.05 -5.33
C HIS A 21 2.41 2.04 -6.05
N ARG A 22 2.14 2.32 -7.34
CA ARG A 22 2.92 3.28 -8.12
C ARG A 22 2.79 4.70 -7.57
N SER A 23 1.57 5.13 -7.23
CA SER A 23 1.32 6.48 -6.69
C SER A 23 2.01 6.69 -5.34
N VAL A 24 1.91 5.71 -4.43
CA VAL A 24 2.57 5.79 -3.11
C VAL A 24 4.10 5.78 -3.27
N SER A 25 4.64 4.93 -4.15
CA SER A 25 6.08 4.88 -4.42
C SER A 25 6.59 6.20 -4.99
N PHE A 26 5.89 6.76 -5.98
CA PHE A 26 6.22 8.05 -6.55
C PHE A 26 6.19 9.16 -5.49
N HIS A 27 5.18 9.15 -4.62
CA HIS A 27 5.07 10.15 -3.57
C HIS A 27 6.22 10.08 -2.57
N LEU A 28 6.58 8.87 -2.12
CA LEU A 28 7.76 8.64 -1.25
C LEU A 28 9.07 9.07 -1.89
N GLU A 29 9.22 8.94 -3.21
CA GLU A 29 10.42 9.36 -3.92
C GLU A 29 10.52 10.89 -4.10
N LYS A 30 9.38 11.56 -4.27
CA LYS A 30 9.33 13.00 -4.59
C LYS A 30 9.13 13.89 -3.38
N TRP A 31 8.65 13.35 -2.27
CA TRP A 31 8.40 14.10 -1.07
C TRP A 31 9.14 13.47 0.12
N PRO A 32 10.11 14.19 0.74
CA PRO A 32 10.89 13.67 1.85
C PRO A 32 10.10 13.63 3.18
N GLY A 33 8.85 14.11 3.19
CA GLY A 33 7.98 14.11 4.36
C GLY A 33 7.59 15.50 4.83
N GLY A 34 6.55 15.54 5.66
CA GLY A 34 6.06 16.73 6.33
C GLY A 34 6.69 16.92 7.71
N PRO A 35 6.25 17.92 8.47
CA PRO A 35 6.71 18.14 9.84
C PRO A 35 6.34 16.99 10.80
N ASP A 36 5.32 16.17 10.47
CA ASP A 36 4.99 14.96 11.21
C ASP A 36 5.65 13.72 10.57
N PRO A 37 6.62 13.06 11.24
CA PRO A 37 7.28 11.86 10.71
C PRO A 37 6.31 10.68 10.50
N ARG A 38 5.16 10.68 11.18
CA ARG A 38 4.17 9.60 11.06
C ARG A 38 3.55 9.51 9.67
N GLU A 39 3.54 10.61 8.92
CA GLU A 39 3.03 10.60 7.54
C GLU A 39 3.91 9.73 6.63
N GLN A 40 5.24 9.85 6.79
CA GLN A 40 6.20 9.01 6.07
C GLN A 40 6.11 7.55 6.50
N GLU A 41 6.01 7.28 7.80
CA GLU A 41 5.83 5.92 8.32
C GLU A 41 4.54 5.27 7.79
N ALA A 42 3.45 6.04 7.71
CA ALA A 42 2.18 5.56 7.18
C ALA A 42 2.27 5.26 5.67
N LEU A 43 2.95 6.11 4.89
CA LEU A 43 3.18 5.88 3.46
C LEU A 43 4.05 4.64 3.21
N GLN A 44 5.13 4.46 3.98
CA GLN A 44 5.96 3.26 3.91
C GLN A 44 5.14 2.00 4.25
N SER A 45 4.34 2.06 5.32
CA SER A 45 3.46 0.96 5.71
C SER A 45 2.45 0.62 4.61
N MET A 46 1.86 1.65 3.98
CA MET A 46 0.94 1.46 2.85
C MET A 46 1.63 0.84 1.64
N LYS A 47 2.86 1.28 1.30
CA LYS A 47 3.66 0.66 0.24
C LYS A 47 3.90 -0.82 0.50
N THR A 48 4.27 -1.19 1.73
CA THR A 48 4.48 -2.60 2.12
C THR A 48 3.22 -3.44 1.92
N LEU A 49 2.06 -2.96 2.37
CA LEU A 49 0.79 -3.68 2.20
C LEU A 49 0.43 -3.86 0.72
N LEU A 50 0.61 -2.81 -0.10
CA LEU A 50 0.33 -2.88 -1.53
C LEU A 50 1.31 -3.83 -2.25
N THR A 51 2.58 -3.87 -1.85
CA THR A 51 3.55 -4.86 -2.36
C THR A 51 3.12 -6.29 -2.02
N ALA A 52 2.67 -6.54 -0.79
CA ALA A 52 2.18 -7.85 -0.39
C ALA A 52 0.97 -8.28 -1.25
N ALA A 53 -0.01 -7.39 -1.45
CA ALA A 53 -1.16 -7.66 -2.31
C ALA A 53 -0.75 -7.97 -3.77
N LEU A 54 0.25 -7.26 -4.32
CA LEU A 54 0.76 -7.57 -5.67
C LEU A 54 1.42 -8.96 -5.75
N LEU A 55 2.12 -9.39 -4.69
CA LEU A 55 2.71 -10.72 -4.62
C LEU A 55 1.62 -11.81 -4.53
N GLU A 56 0.58 -11.57 -3.74
CA GLU A 56 -0.57 -12.49 -3.64
C GLU A 56 -1.24 -12.68 -5.02
N PHE A 57 -1.53 -11.61 -5.75
CA PHE A 57 -2.04 -11.71 -7.12
C PHE A 57 -1.10 -12.47 -8.06
N SER A 58 0.22 -12.31 -7.92
CA SER A 58 1.18 -13.03 -8.75
C SER A 58 1.18 -14.53 -8.47
N LEU A 59 1.14 -14.90 -7.18
CA LEU A 59 1.11 -16.30 -6.76
C LEU A 59 -0.18 -17.00 -7.19
N ASP A 60 -1.31 -16.31 -7.09
CA ASP A 60 -2.60 -16.83 -7.55
C ASP A 60 -2.61 -17.08 -9.06
N GLN A 61 -2.02 -16.17 -9.85
CA GLN A 61 -1.89 -16.35 -11.31
C GLN A 61 -0.97 -17.52 -11.68
N ASP A 62 0.12 -17.72 -10.95
CA ASP A 62 1.05 -18.82 -11.21
C ASP A 62 0.47 -20.18 -10.79
N GLY A 63 -0.34 -20.23 -9.73
CA GLY A 63 -1.04 -21.45 -9.31
C GLY A 63 -2.18 -21.87 -10.24
N GLN A 64 -2.65 -20.98 -11.12
CA GLN A 64 -3.68 -21.25 -12.13
C GLN A 64 -3.13 -21.71 -13.49
N ARG A 65 -1.80 -21.73 -13.66
CA ARG A 65 -1.11 -22.18 -14.89
C ARG A 65 -0.68 -23.64 -14.77
#